data_AF-A0A2V7EQV2-F1
#
_entry.id   AF-A0A2V7EQV2-F1
#
_cell.length_a   1.000
_cell.length_b   1.000
_cell.length_c   1.000
_cell.angle_alpha   90.00
_cell.angle_beta   90.00
_cell.angle_gamma   90.00
#
_symmetry.space_group_name_H-M   'P 1'
#
loop_
_entity.id
_entity.type
_entity.pdbx_description
1 polymer ?
#
loop_
_entity_poly.entity_id
_entity_poly.type
_entity_poly.pdbx_seq_one_letter_code
_entity_poly.pdbx_strand_id
1 'polypeptide(L)'
;MDCVTQKSFARQGTITPQMRRVAEREALPVEVVRDEVARGRLIIPANVEHLAKRLDPMAIGMVAHVKINANIGNSAVESNIDQELEKLHHAVHYGADTVMDLSTGGDINAIRQAILDASPVPIGTVPIYQAVTEVSKVEDLTADDLLDMVEHQAQQGVDYVTVHCGILREYVGLALGRVTGIVSRGGSLHAYWMMHHNQQNPFYTHFDRILEIARKYDVTLSLGDALRPGSLADANDRAQFAELETLGELTTRAWAQDVQVMIEGPGHIPMQLIEINVRKEKEICHEAPFYTLGPLVTDVAPGYDHITSAIGAAMIGWYGADMLCYVTRKEHLGLPNAEEVREGVIAYKIAAHAADIARGRAGARDRDDALSRARFAFDWNEQFRLALDPARARELHDESLPAEYFKSAEFCAMCGPKFCSMHITREITRKLGEAVAPAG
;
A
#
# COMPACT_ATOMS: atom_id res chain seq x y z
N MET A 1 16.90 24.56 -11.96
CA MET A 1 15.49 24.27 -12.29
C MET A 1 14.68 24.57 -11.05
N ASP A 2 13.52 25.17 -11.20
CA ASP A 2 12.61 25.40 -10.07
C ASP A 2 12.06 24.06 -9.58
N CYS A 3 11.90 23.90 -8.27
CA CYS A 3 11.36 22.68 -7.66
C CYS A 3 9.88 22.55 -7.97
N VAL A 4 9.48 21.46 -8.63
CA VAL A 4 8.09 21.25 -9.08
C VAL A 4 7.26 20.39 -8.12
N THR A 5 7.76 20.14 -6.90
CA THR A 5 7.12 19.21 -5.98
C THR A 5 5.87 19.78 -5.32
N GLN A 6 4.89 18.92 -4.97
CA GLN A 6 3.75 19.36 -4.18
C GLN A 6 4.17 19.99 -2.84
N LYS A 7 5.23 19.47 -2.20
CA LYS A 7 5.77 20.04 -0.95
C LYS A 7 6.32 21.45 -1.13
N SER A 8 7.02 21.71 -2.23
CA SER A 8 7.51 23.05 -2.58
C SER A 8 6.35 24.03 -2.74
N PHE A 9 5.34 23.67 -3.53
CA PHE A 9 4.14 24.51 -3.72
C PHE A 9 3.40 24.75 -2.40
N ALA A 10 3.23 23.71 -1.59
CA ALA A 10 2.52 23.80 -0.32
C ALA A 10 3.20 24.76 0.67
N ARG A 11 4.54 24.69 0.81
CA ARG A 11 5.32 25.58 1.70
C ARG A 11 5.29 27.05 1.23
N GLN A 12 5.11 27.27 -0.07
CA GLN A 12 4.90 28.60 -0.64
C GLN A 12 3.46 29.12 -0.46
N GLY A 13 2.57 28.31 0.13
CA GLY A 13 1.15 28.66 0.31
C GLY A 13 0.27 28.39 -0.91
N THR A 14 0.84 27.81 -1.97
CA THR A 14 0.14 27.56 -3.24
C THR A 14 -0.72 26.30 -3.15
N ILE A 15 -1.99 26.42 -3.54
CA ILE A 15 -2.91 25.29 -3.69
C ILE A 15 -2.90 24.84 -5.15
N THR A 16 -2.40 23.64 -5.40
CA THR A 16 -2.31 23.05 -6.74
C THR A 16 -3.63 22.36 -7.15
N PRO A 17 -3.84 22.07 -8.45
CA PRO A 17 -4.96 21.23 -8.89
C PRO A 17 -4.99 19.86 -8.22
N GLN A 18 -3.83 19.26 -7.94
CA GLN A 18 -3.69 17.97 -7.27
C GLN A 18 -4.20 18.04 -5.83
N MET A 19 -3.84 19.09 -5.08
CA MET A 19 -4.35 19.31 -3.73
C MET A 19 -5.87 19.50 -3.71
N ARG A 20 -6.45 20.20 -4.69
CA ARG A 20 -7.91 20.34 -4.83
C ARG A 20 -8.56 18.99 -5.10
N ARG A 21 -7.98 18.20 -6.01
CA ARG A 21 -8.50 16.87 -6.35
C ARG A 21 -8.49 15.94 -5.14
N VAL A 22 -7.41 15.94 -4.37
CA VAL A 22 -7.32 15.20 -3.11
C VAL A 22 -8.37 15.66 -2.10
N ALA A 23 -8.52 16.98 -1.92
CA ALA A 23 -9.48 17.55 -0.99
C ALA A 23 -10.92 17.11 -1.31
N GLU A 24 -11.28 17.09 -2.59
CA GLU A 24 -12.58 16.58 -3.07
C GLU A 24 -12.76 15.08 -2.76
N ARG A 25 -11.75 14.26 -3.04
CA ARG A 25 -11.82 12.79 -2.84
C ARG A 25 -11.92 12.40 -1.37
N GLU A 26 -11.21 13.12 -0.51
CA GLU A 26 -11.15 12.83 0.92
C GLU A 26 -12.22 13.59 1.73
N ALA A 27 -13.03 14.44 1.07
CA ALA A 27 -13.96 15.36 1.72
C ALA A 27 -13.28 16.23 2.81
N LEU A 28 -12.06 16.71 2.51
CA LEU A 28 -11.26 17.56 3.39
C LEU A 28 -11.23 19.01 2.88
N PRO A 29 -11.08 20.02 3.76
CA PRO A 29 -10.74 21.37 3.33
C PRO A 29 -9.39 21.38 2.59
N VAL A 30 -9.30 22.09 1.47
CA VAL A 30 -8.09 22.09 0.65
C VAL A 30 -6.88 22.72 1.35
N GLU A 31 -7.13 23.66 2.28
CA GLU A 31 -6.11 24.26 3.12
C GLU A 31 -5.50 23.23 4.09
N VAL A 32 -6.28 22.27 4.59
CA VAL A 32 -5.78 21.17 5.42
C VAL A 32 -4.85 20.28 4.60
N VAL A 33 -5.24 19.94 3.36
CA VAL A 33 -4.39 19.16 2.44
C VAL A 33 -3.06 19.88 2.21
N ARG A 34 -3.08 21.16 1.84
CA ARG A 34 -1.87 21.96 1.65
C ARG A 34 -1.00 21.98 2.90
N ASP A 35 -1.57 22.24 4.08
CA ASP A 35 -0.81 22.39 5.32
C ASP A 35 -0.15 21.07 5.74
N GLU A 36 -0.82 19.93 5.53
CA GLU A 36 -0.26 18.61 5.82
C GLU A 36 0.84 18.22 4.82
N VAL A 37 0.70 18.58 3.53
CA VAL A 37 1.78 18.44 2.53
C VAL A 37 2.98 19.31 2.89
N ALA A 38 2.77 20.56 3.27
CA ALA A 38 3.84 21.48 3.66
C ALA A 38 4.64 20.93 4.85
N ARG A 39 3.93 20.40 5.86
CA ARG A 39 4.52 19.76 7.05
C ARG A 39 5.20 18.42 6.74
N GLY A 40 4.80 17.74 5.66
CA GLY A 40 5.33 16.43 5.28
C GLY A 40 4.59 15.25 5.92
N ARG A 41 3.43 15.49 6.53
CA ARG A 41 2.54 14.47 7.15
C ARG A 41 1.51 13.90 6.16
N LEU A 42 1.48 14.46 4.96
CA LEU A 42 0.72 13.99 3.81
C LEU A 42 1.57 14.16 2.55
N ILE A 43 1.50 13.19 1.65
CA ILE A 43 2.12 13.24 0.32
C ILE A 43 1.07 13.04 -0.75
N ILE A 44 1.39 13.52 -1.95
CA ILE A 44 0.63 13.31 -3.17
C ILE A 44 1.63 12.84 -4.23
N PRO A 45 1.82 11.51 -4.40
CA PRO A 45 2.69 10.96 -5.44
C PRO A 45 2.10 11.30 -6.80
N ALA A 46 2.72 12.25 -7.51
CA ALA A 46 2.20 12.78 -8.75
C ALA A 46 3.34 13.28 -9.64
N ASN A 47 4.12 12.33 -10.17
CA ASN A 47 5.19 12.67 -11.09
C ASN A 47 4.60 13.42 -12.29
N VAL A 48 5.24 14.52 -12.69
CA VAL A 48 4.78 15.40 -13.77
C VAL A 48 4.55 14.67 -15.08
N GLU A 49 5.33 13.63 -15.38
CA GLU A 49 5.20 12.84 -16.61
C GLU A 49 3.98 11.91 -16.59
N HIS A 50 3.60 11.38 -15.42
CA HIS A 50 2.41 10.53 -15.29
C HIS A 50 1.14 11.35 -15.08
N LEU A 51 1.25 12.50 -14.42
CA LEU A 51 0.21 13.51 -14.33
C LEU A 51 -0.23 14.01 -15.72
N ALA A 52 0.68 14.06 -16.69
CA ALA A 52 0.37 14.39 -18.08
C ALA A 52 -0.41 13.28 -18.82
N LYS A 53 -0.58 12.10 -18.21
CA LYS A 53 -1.29 10.94 -18.75
C LYS A 53 -2.69 10.79 -18.11
N ARG A 54 -2.91 9.74 -17.31
CA ARG A 54 -4.21 9.35 -16.77
C ARG A 54 -4.28 9.39 -15.25
N LEU A 55 -3.19 9.76 -14.58
CA LEU A 55 -3.13 9.78 -13.12
C LEU A 55 -4.26 10.64 -12.55
N ASP A 56 -5.05 10.05 -11.66
CA ASP A 56 -6.03 10.73 -10.82
C ASP A 56 -5.42 10.92 -9.42
N PRO A 57 -4.96 12.14 -9.06
CA PRO A 57 -4.26 12.39 -7.80
C PRO A 57 -5.00 11.87 -6.57
N MET A 58 -4.21 11.32 -5.64
CA MET A 58 -4.65 10.79 -4.35
C MET A 58 -3.64 11.20 -3.26
N ALA A 59 -4.02 11.04 -1.99
CA ALA A 59 -3.15 11.38 -0.88
C ALA A 59 -2.87 10.19 0.04
N ILE A 60 -1.66 10.17 0.59
CA ILE A 60 -1.23 9.25 1.63
C ILE A 60 -0.81 10.08 2.83
N GLY A 61 -1.47 9.88 3.97
CA GLY A 61 -1.15 10.59 5.21
C GLY A 61 -2.26 10.54 6.25
N MET A 62 -1.92 10.98 7.46
CA MET A 62 -2.73 10.74 8.66
C MET A 62 -4.10 11.43 8.64
N VAL A 63 -4.31 12.47 7.84
CA VAL A 63 -5.63 13.12 7.74
C VAL A 63 -6.55 12.45 6.71
N ALA A 64 -6.01 11.63 5.81
CA ALA A 64 -6.75 10.94 4.76
C ALA A 64 -7.20 9.54 5.21
N HIS A 65 -8.06 8.90 4.40
CA HIS A 65 -8.39 7.48 4.56
C HIS A 65 -7.13 6.61 4.42
N VAL A 66 -7.10 5.45 5.07
CA VAL A 66 -6.00 4.49 4.92
C VAL A 66 -5.97 3.98 3.48
N LYS A 67 -4.80 4.04 2.85
CA LYS A 67 -4.59 3.63 1.47
C LYS A 67 -4.04 2.21 1.39
N ILE A 68 -4.25 1.53 0.28
CA ILE A 68 -3.64 0.22 0.03
C ILE A 68 -2.82 0.24 -1.27
N ASN A 69 -1.72 -0.51 -1.27
CA ASN A 69 -0.90 -0.75 -2.45
C ASN A 69 -1.03 -2.21 -2.91
N ALA A 70 -1.09 -2.44 -4.23
CA ALA A 70 -0.96 -3.77 -4.82
C ALA A 70 0.36 -3.91 -5.57
N ASN A 71 1.14 -4.95 -5.28
CA ASN A 71 2.34 -5.29 -6.04
C ASN A 71 1.99 -6.19 -7.22
N ILE A 72 2.33 -5.77 -8.42
CA ILE A 72 2.33 -6.56 -9.64
C ILE A 72 3.76 -6.68 -10.16
N GLY A 73 3.94 -7.21 -11.37
CA GLY A 73 5.23 -7.38 -11.99
C GLY A 73 5.45 -8.79 -12.50
N ASN A 74 6.31 -8.90 -13.50
CA ASN A 74 6.69 -10.15 -14.13
C ASN A 74 7.97 -10.73 -13.51
N SER A 75 8.36 -11.91 -13.97
CA SER A 75 9.69 -12.47 -13.70
C SER A 75 10.33 -13.01 -14.98
N ALA A 76 11.59 -13.45 -14.89
CA ALA A 76 12.30 -14.04 -16.02
C ALA A 76 11.62 -15.31 -16.59
N VAL A 77 10.66 -15.90 -15.88
CA VAL A 77 10.02 -17.17 -16.23
C VAL A 77 8.51 -17.08 -16.43
N GLU A 78 7.88 -15.95 -16.09
CA GLU A 78 6.42 -15.82 -16.05
C GLU A 78 5.96 -14.38 -16.29
N SER A 79 4.80 -14.25 -16.94
CA SER A 79 4.06 -13.01 -17.24
C SER A 79 4.57 -12.15 -18.40
N ASN A 80 3.64 -11.54 -19.13
CA ASN A 80 3.87 -10.62 -20.25
C ASN A 80 3.07 -9.31 -20.07
N ILE A 81 3.21 -8.36 -21.01
CA ILE A 81 2.52 -7.06 -20.94
C ILE A 81 1.01 -7.20 -20.72
N ASP A 82 0.33 -8.06 -21.48
CA ASP A 82 -1.13 -8.22 -21.38
C ASP A 82 -1.55 -8.75 -19.99
N GLN A 83 -0.77 -9.67 -19.44
CA GLN A 83 -1.01 -10.24 -18.10
C GLN A 83 -0.74 -9.22 -16.99
N GLU A 84 0.28 -8.35 -17.14
CA GLU A 84 0.50 -7.25 -16.20
C GLU A 84 -0.62 -6.20 -16.27
N LEU A 85 -1.12 -5.89 -17.47
CA LEU A 85 -2.26 -4.98 -17.64
C LEU A 85 -3.56 -5.56 -17.06
N GLU A 86 -3.78 -6.88 -17.17
CA GLU A 86 -4.89 -7.56 -16.51
C GLU A 86 -4.79 -7.45 -14.98
N LYS A 87 -3.60 -7.69 -14.42
CA LYS A 87 -3.34 -7.53 -12.97
C LYS A 87 -3.53 -6.09 -12.52
N LEU A 88 -3.07 -5.10 -13.27
CA LEU A 88 -3.30 -3.67 -13.02
C LEU A 88 -4.81 -3.37 -13.00
N HIS A 89 -5.54 -3.83 -14.02
CA HIS A 89 -6.98 -3.64 -14.10
C HIS A 89 -7.69 -4.25 -12.88
N HIS A 90 -7.36 -5.49 -12.50
CA HIS A 90 -7.92 -6.13 -11.30
C HIS A 90 -7.60 -5.34 -10.04
N ALA A 91 -6.34 -4.94 -9.86
CA ALA A 91 -5.92 -4.18 -8.68
C ALA A 91 -6.75 -2.90 -8.52
N VAL A 92 -6.82 -2.08 -9.57
CA VAL A 92 -7.56 -0.81 -9.56
C VAL A 92 -9.06 -1.05 -9.42
N HIS A 93 -9.62 -2.02 -10.15
CA HIS A 93 -11.06 -2.33 -10.12
C HIS A 93 -11.55 -2.69 -8.71
N TYR A 94 -10.79 -3.50 -7.97
CA TYR A 94 -11.15 -3.91 -6.61
C TYR A 94 -10.70 -2.92 -5.53
N GLY A 95 -10.03 -1.83 -5.91
CA GLY A 95 -9.84 -0.65 -5.06
C GLY A 95 -8.42 -0.38 -4.57
N ALA A 96 -7.39 -0.97 -5.21
CA ALA A 96 -6.01 -0.58 -4.95
C ALA A 96 -5.83 0.93 -5.18
N ASP A 97 -5.24 1.62 -4.20
CA ASP A 97 -5.08 3.07 -4.23
C ASP A 97 -3.75 3.47 -4.90
N THR A 98 -2.75 2.59 -4.86
CA THR A 98 -1.51 2.63 -5.65
C THR A 98 -1.16 1.23 -6.15
N VAL A 99 -0.27 1.16 -7.14
CA VAL A 99 0.28 -0.11 -7.63
C VAL A 99 1.80 -0.01 -7.73
N MET A 100 2.53 -1.06 -7.40
CA MET A 100 3.97 -1.13 -7.68
C MET A 100 4.25 -2.14 -8.79
N ASP A 101 5.07 -1.73 -9.76
CA ASP A 101 5.67 -2.63 -10.73
C ASP A 101 7.01 -3.16 -10.18
N LEU A 102 7.01 -4.44 -9.80
CA LEU A 102 8.18 -5.13 -9.27
C LEU A 102 8.78 -6.13 -10.30
N SER A 103 8.54 -5.88 -11.59
CA SER A 103 9.05 -6.68 -12.70
C SER A 103 10.57 -6.88 -12.65
N THR A 104 11.02 -8.10 -12.93
CA THR A 104 12.45 -8.46 -12.97
C THR A 104 12.87 -9.26 -14.20
N GLY A 105 12.01 -9.35 -15.23
CA GLY A 105 12.30 -10.14 -16.43
C GLY A 105 11.79 -9.51 -17.71
N GLY A 106 12.24 -10.05 -18.85
CA GLY A 106 11.83 -9.58 -20.17
C GLY A 106 12.18 -8.11 -20.42
N ASP A 107 11.30 -7.41 -21.15
CA ASP A 107 11.44 -5.97 -21.41
C ASP A 107 10.71 -5.16 -20.32
N ILE A 108 11.40 -4.97 -19.19
CA ILE A 108 10.89 -4.23 -18.03
C ILE A 108 10.48 -2.80 -18.43
N ASN A 109 11.22 -2.16 -19.35
CA ASN A 109 10.92 -0.80 -19.80
C ASN A 109 9.58 -0.74 -20.54
N ALA A 110 9.35 -1.65 -21.49
CA ALA A 110 8.11 -1.71 -22.26
C ALA A 110 6.90 -2.07 -21.37
N ILE A 111 7.08 -3.01 -20.44
CA ILE A 111 6.04 -3.40 -19.48
C ILE A 111 5.65 -2.21 -18.60
N ARG A 112 6.61 -1.57 -17.96
CA ARG A 112 6.35 -0.41 -17.09
C ARG A 112 5.73 0.75 -17.85
N GLN A 113 6.18 1.00 -19.08
CA GLN A 113 5.57 2.04 -19.93
C GLN A 113 4.09 1.76 -20.18
N ALA A 114 3.75 0.52 -20.55
CA ALA A 114 2.36 0.12 -20.77
C ALA A 114 1.51 0.27 -19.49
N ILE A 115 2.06 -0.10 -18.32
CA ILE A 115 1.40 0.09 -17.02
C ILE A 115 1.14 1.58 -16.75
N LEU A 116 2.15 2.43 -16.90
CA LEU A 116 2.04 3.88 -16.67
C LEU A 116 1.05 4.56 -17.62
N ASP A 117 0.96 4.11 -18.87
CA ASP A 117 0.02 4.67 -19.84
C ASP A 117 -1.44 4.25 -19.54
N ALA A 118 -1.62 3.09 -18.92
CA ALA A 118 -2.93 2.55 -18.54
C ALA A 118 -3.40 2.95 -17.14
N SER A 119 -2.49 3.27 -16.21
CA SER A 119 -2.81 3.45 -14.79
C SER A 119 -3.48 4.79 -14.49
N PRO A 120 -4.61 4.79 -13.78
CA PRO A 120 -5.17 6.01 -13.18
C PRO A 120 -4.67 6.25 -11.75
N VAL A 121 -3.90 5.33 -11.17
CA VAL A 121 -3.37 5.41 -9.80
C VAL A 121 -1.85 5.54 -9.79
N PRO A 122 -1.24 6.08 -8.73
CA PRO A 122 0.22 6.18 -8.66
C PRO A 122 0.92 4.84 -8.85
N ILE A 123 2.00 4.85 -9.64
CA ILE A 123 2.87 3.71 -9.89
C ILE A 123 4.18 3.87 -9.13
N GLY A 124 4.49 2.88 -8.30
CA GLY A 124 5.77 2.78 -7.60
C GLY A 124 6.71 1.72 -8.19
N THR A 125 8.00 1.84 -7.90
CA THR A 125 9.01 0.85 -8.30
C THR A 125 10.10 0.69 -7.26
N VAL A 126 10.96 -0.32 -7.45
CA VAL A 126 12.21 -0.51 -6.70
C VAL A 126 13.38 -0.46 -7.71
N PRO A 127 14.01 0.71 -7.95
CA PRO A 127 14.94 0.90 -9.07
C PRO A 127 16.10 -0.12 -9.14
N ILE A 128 16.62 -0.57 -7.98
CA ILE A 128 17.69 -1.58 -7.93
C ILE A 128 17.29 -2.92 -8.57
N TYR A 129 15.99 -3.26 -8.63
CA TYR A 129 15.53 -4.52 -9.25
C TYR A 129 15.77 -4.54 -10.75
N GLN A 130 15.70 -3.39 -11.41
CA GLN A 130 16.06 -3.30 -12.83
C GLN A 130 17.55 -3.02 -13.00
N ALA A 131 18.17 -2.17 -12.17
CA ALA A 131 19.60 -1.89 -12.30
C ALA A 131 20.44 -3.20 -12.26
N VAL A 132 20.06 -4.15 -11.39
CA VAL A 132 20.77 -5.44 -11.29
C VAL A 132 20.59 -6.33 -12.52
N THR A 133 19.56 -6.15 -13.35
CA THR A 133 19.38 -6.94 -14.58
C THR A 133 20.26 -6.44 -15.73
N GLU A 134 20.80 -5.23 -15.63
CA GLU A 134 21.69 -4.63 -16.63
C GLU A 134 23.17 -5.02 -16.42
N VAL A 135 23.47 -5.76 -15.36
CA VAL A 135 24.82 -6.22 -15.03
C VAL A 135 24.88 -7.74 -14.89
N SER A 136 26.07 -8.31 -15.06
CA SER A 136 26.26 -9.76 -14.94
C SER A 136 26.27 -10.24 -13.49
N LYS A 137 26.80 -9.43 -12.57
CA LYS A 137 26.84 -9.72 -11.14
C LYS A 137 26.48 -8.49 -10.32
N VAL A 138 25.97 -8.72 -9.12
CA VAL A 138 25.58 -7.63 -8.21
C VAL A 138 26.76 -6.72 -7.89
N GLU A 139 27.96 -7.29 -7.71
CA GLU A 139 29.18 -6.51 -7.46
C GLU A 139 29.63 -5.64 -8.65
N ASP A 140 29.11 -5.85 -9.86
CA ASP A 140 29.45 -5.03 -11.02
C ASP A 140 28.64 -3.71 -11.05
N LEU A 141 27.59 -3.58 -10.22
CA LEU A 141 26.84 -2.33 -10.09
C LEU A 141 27.75 -1.18 -9.64
N THR A 142 27.59 -0.03 -10.26
CA THR A 142 28.17 1.23 -9.82
C THR A 142 27.12 2.12 -9.16
N ALA A 143 27.58 3.18 -8.48
CA ALA A 143 26.67 4.20 -7.96
C ALA A 143 25.88 4.89 -9.09
N ASP A 144 26.51 5.10 -10.25
CA ASP A 144 25.86 5.73 -11.39
C ASP A 144 24.77 4.81 -11.98
N ASP A 145 25.00 3.50 -12.11
CA ASP A 145 23.94 2.58 -12.59
C ASP A 145 22.66 2.66 -11.75
N LEU A 146 22.82 2.76 -10.43
CA LEU A 146 21.70 2.88 -9.49
C LEU A 146 20.98 4.23 -9.62
N LEU A 147 21.72 5.33 -9.70
CA LEU A 147 21.17 6.68 -9.77
C LEU A 147 20.54 6.98 -11.13
N ASP A 148 21.18 6.55 -12.21
CA ASP A 148 20.68 6.69 -13.57
C ASP A 148 19.40 5.86 -13.76
N MET A 149 19.28 4.70 -13.10
CA MET A 149 18.03 3.93 -13.10
C MET A 149 16.89 4.66 -12.37
N VAL A 150 17.17 5.37 -11.27
CA VAL A 150 16.18 6.22 -10.60
C VAL A 150 15.70 7.33 -11.55
N GLU A 151 16.63 8.03 -12.23
CA GLU A 151 16.25 9.09 -13.18
C GLU A 151 15.50 8.54 -14.41
N HIS A 152 15.96 7.42 -14.98
CA HIS A 152 15.30 6.76 -16.11
C HIS A 152 13.84 6.42 -15.80
N GLN A 153 13.58 5.86 -14.61
CA GLN A 153 12.21 5.54 -14.18
C GLN A 153 11.39 6.80 -13.89
N ALA A 154 12.00 7.85 -13.34
CA ALA A 154 11.35 9.14 -13.17
C ALA A 154 10.92 9.76 -14.51
N GLN A 155 11.75 9.64 -15.55
CA GLN A 155 11.44 10.11 -16.91
C GLN A 155 10.26 9.37 -17.56
N GLN A 156 10.00 8.11 -17.19
CA GLN A 156 8.82 7.38 -17.69
C GLN A 156 7.52 7.82 -17.01
N GLY A 157 7.62 8.37 -15.80
CA GLY A 157 6.50 8.80 -14.96
C GLY A 157 6.27 8.00 -13.69
N VAL A 158 7.26 7.25 -13.19
CA VAL A 158 7.11 6.61 -11.88
C VAL A 158 6.87 7.66 -10.79
N ASP A 159 5.81 7.51 -9.99
CA ASP A 159 5.37 8.51 -9.00
C ASP A 159 6.14 8.43 -7.68
N TYR A 160 6.56 7.22 -7.31
CA TYR A 160 7.39 7.02 -6.14
C TYR A 160 8.38 5.88 -6.31
N VAL A 161 9.54 6.02 -5.69
CA VAL A 161 10.60 5.01 -5.76
C VAL A 161 10.96 4.52 -4.38
N THR A 162 11.02 3.20 -4.21
CA THR A 162 11.58 2.57 -3.02
C THR A 162 13.10 2.59 -3.09
N VAL A 163 13.71 3.41 -2.24
CA VAL A 163 15.16 3.55 -2.14
C VAL A 163 15.64 3.05 -0.77
N HIS A 164 16.38 1.94 -0.78
CA HIS A 164 16.94 1.32 0.43
C HIS A 164 18.20 2.06 0.88
N CYS A 165 18.06 3.32 1.24
CA CYS A 165 19.15 4.20 1.66
C CYS A 165 19.40 4.17 3.18
N GLY A 166 18.53 3.50 3.95
CA GLY A 166 18.66 3.34 5.41
C GLY A 166 19.59 2.23 5.87
N ILE A 167 19.79 1.19 5.05
CA ILE A 167 20.74 0.11 5.35
C ILE A 167 22.17 0.62 5.19
N LEU A 168 22.83 0.87 6.32
CA LEU A 168 24.23 1.25 6.38
C LEU A 168 25.14 0.02 6.51
N ARG A 169 26.37 0.14 6.03
CA ARG A 169 27.38 -0.94 6.05
C ARG A 169 27.57 -1.52 7.46
N GLU A 170 27.59 -0.67 8.48
CA GLU A 170 27.70 -1.05 9.90
C GLU A 170 26.49 -1.81 10.45
N TYR A 171 25.31 -1.69 9.83
CA TYR A 171 24.09 -2.36 10.28
C TYR A 171 23.96 -3.78 9.75
N VAL A 172 24.65 -4.12 8.66
CA VAL A 172 24.61 -5.46 8.05
C VAL A 172 24.93 -6.55 9.07
N GLY A 173 25.92 -6.31 9.95
CA GLY A 173 26.31 -7.25 10.99
C GLY A 173 25.22 -7.49 12.06
N LEU A 174 24.30 -6.55 12.27
CA LEU A 174 23.20 -6.68 13.23
C LEU A 174 22.18 -7.72 12.79
N ALA A 175 22.02 -7.93 11.48
CA ALA A 175 21.06 -8.88 10.90
C ALA A 175 21.60 -10.32 10.76
N LEU A 176 22.92 -10.55 10.93
CA LEU A 176 23.53 -11.87 10.72
C LEU A 176 23.11 -12.92 11.76
N GLY A 177 22.59 -12.50 12.92
CA GLY A 177 22.10 -13.39 13.98
C GLY A 177 20.60 -13.67 13.93
N ARG A 178 19.87 -13.07 12.97
CA ARG A 178 18.42 -13.26 12.80
C ARG A 178 18.08 -14.68 12.38
N VAL A 179 16.86 -15.11 12.70
CA VAL A 179 16.30 -16.38 12.22
C VAL A 179 16.17 -16.38 10.70
N THR A 180 15.75 -15.26 10.12
CA THR A 180 15.52 -15.12 8.67
C THR A 180 16.46 -14.16 7.95
N GLY A 181 17.42 -13.57 8.67
CA GLY A 181 18.42 -12.67 8.07
C GLY A 181 17.81 -11.39 7.50
N ILE A 182 18.24 -11.04 6.27
CA ILE A 182 17.74 -9.89 5.50
C ILE A 182 16.78 -10.41 4.45
N VAL A 183 15.48 -10.19 4.64
CA VAL A 183 14.43 -10.66 3.71
C VAL A 183 14.01 -9.64 2.66
N SER A 184 14.46 -8.38 2.79
CA SER A 184 14.30 -7.41 1.71
C SER A 184 15.22 -7.78 0.55
N ARG A 185 14.63 -7.96 -0.66
CA ARG A 185 15.42 -8.19 -1.88
C ARG A 185 16.34 -7.00 -2.15
N GLY A 186 15.82 -5.77 -2.10
CA GLY A 186 16.66 -4.59 -2.33
C GLY A 186 17.71 -4.41 -1.23
N GLY A 187 17.31 -4.62 0.04
CA GLY A 187 18.24 -4.59 1.16
C GLY A 187 19.38 -5.59 1.08
N SER A 188 19.09 -6.83 0.70
CA SER A 188 20.12 -7.87 0.56
C SER A 188 21.08 -7.60 -0.61
N LEU A 189 20.60 -7.03 -1.72
CA LEU A 189 21.45 -6.59 -2.84
C LEU A 189 22.41 -5.47 -2.41
N HIS A 190 21.92 -4.45 -1.71
CA HIS A 190 22.78 -3.39 -1.16
C HIS A 190 23.77 -3.92 -0.13
N ALA A 191 23.33 -4.79 0.80
CA ALA A 191 24.20 -5.40 1.79
C ALA A 191 25.34 -6.19 1.13
N TYR A 192 25.02 -7.03 0.15
CA TYR A 192 26.01 -7.81 -0.59
C TYR A 192 27.01 -6.90 -1.32
N TRP A 193 26.52 -5.89 -2.03
CA TRP A 193 27.37 -4.90 -2.71
C TRP A 193 28.33 -4.20 -1.74
N MET A 194 27.83 -3.72 -0.61
CA MET A 194 28.64 -3.03 0.42
C MET A 194 29.73 -3.93 1.01
N MET A 195 29.41 -5.21 1.26
CA MET A 195 30.37 -6.17 1.81
C MET A 195 31.45 -6.53 0.80
N HIS A 196 31.10 -6.66 -0.49
CA HIS A 196 32.06 -6.95 -1.55
C HIS A 196 33.04 -5.78 -1.75
N HIS A 197 32.53 -4.55 -1.87
CA HIS A 197 33.34 -3.37 -2.16
C HIS A 197 33.99 -2.74 -0.93
N ASN A 198 33.59 -3.17 0.26
CA ASN A 198 33.99 -2.55 1.53
C ASN A 198 33.69 -1.04 1.58
N GLN A 199 32.55 -0.64 1.00
CA GLN A 199 32.11 0.76 0.85
C GLN A 199 30.71 0.95 1.44
N GLN A 200 30.36 2.21 1.73
CA GLN A 200 29.02 2.56 2.21
C GLN A 200 28.00 2.49 1.07
N ASN A 201 26.72 2.34 1.43
CA ASN A 201 25.58 2.28 0.53
C ASN A 201 25.56 3.46 -0.46
N PRO A 202 25.57 3.20 -1.79
CA PRO A 202 25.56 4.25 -2.80
C PRO A 202 24.37 5.21 -2.72
N PHE A 203 23.17 4.71 -2.39
CA PHE A 203 22.00 5.57 -2.23
C PHE A 203 22.09 6.47 -1.00
N TYR A 204 22.79 6.04 0.05
CA TYR A 204 23.07 6.87 1.21
C TYR A 204 24.14 7.93 0.90
N THR A 205 25.26 7.53 0.29
CA THR A 205 26.37 8.44 -0.01
C THR A 205 26.03 9.48 -1.06
N HIS A 206 25.15 9.14 -2.01
CA HIS A 206 24.70 10.01 -3.09
C HIS A 206 23.24 10.44 -2.96
N PHE A 207 22.71 10.47 -1.74
CA PHE A 207 21.31 10.81 -1.49
C PHE A 207 20.91 12.16 -2.12
N ASP A 208 21.79 13.16 -2.11
CA ASP A 208 21.51 14.48 -2.68
C ASP A 208 21.23 14.42 -4.20
N ARG A 209 21.86 13.50 -4.96
CA ARG A 209 21.54 13.28 -6.38
C ARG A 209 20.13 12.70 -6.56
N ILE A 210 19.70 11.83 -5.64
CA ILE A 210 18.32 11.30 -5.63
C ILE A 210 17.33 12.45 -5.38
N LEU A 211 17.65 13.36 -4.47
CA LEU A 211 16.83 14.54 -4.19
C LEU A 211 16.72 15.47 -5.40
N GLU A 212 17.81 15.67 -6.15
CA GLU A 212 17.79 16.45 -7.40
C GLU A 212 16.83 15.86 -8.44
N ILE A 213 16.85 14.53 -8.62
CA ILE A 213 15.92 13.81 -9.50
C ILE A 213 14.48 13.99 -9.01
N ALA A 214 14.23 13.73 -7.72
CA ALA A 214 12.90 13.87 -7.13
C ALA A 214 12.32 15.29 -7.29
N ARG A 215 13.14 16.33 -7.11
CA ARG A 215 12.74 17.73 -7.31
C ARG A 215 12.41 18.08 -8.75
N LYS A 216 13.05 17.42 -9.72
CA LYS A 216 12.88 17.67 -11.15
C LYS A 216 11.56 17.12 -11.68
N TYR A 217 11.12 15.97 -11.17
CA TYR A 217 9.94 15.26 -11.70
C TYR A 217 8.77 15.15 -10.70
N ASP A 218 8.90 15.60 -9.45
CA ASP A 218 7.95 15.36 -8.34
C ASP A 218 7.79 13.87 -7.98
N VAL A 219 8.91 13.13 -8.00
CA VAL A 219 8.94 11.75 -7.51
C VAL A 219 8.97 11.76 -5.98
N THR A 220 8.05 11.02 -5.36
CA THR A 220 8.08 10.79 -3.91
C THR A 220 9.10 9.71 -3.56
N LEU A 221 9.86 9.91 -2.50
CA LEU A 221 10.77 8.87 -1.98
C LEU A 221 10.03 7.99 -0.98
N SER A 222 9.92 6.71 -1.30
CA SER A 222 9.55 5.67 -0.34
C SER A 222 10.85 5.15 0.27
N LEU A 223 11.16 5.55 1.50
CA LEU A 223 12.41 5.15 2.14
C LEU A 223 12.29 3.70 2.62
N GLY A 224 12.97 2.79 1.91
CA GLY A 224 12.78 1.35 2.02
C GLY A 224 13.29 0.75 3.32
N ASP A 225 12.58 -0.26 3.82
CA ASP A 225 12.87 -0.99 5.06
C ASP A 225 13.76 -2.23 4.80
N ALA A 226 15.00 -1.99 4.37
CA ALA A 226 15.91 -3.07 3.99
C ALA A 226 16.21 -4.08 5.11
N LEU A 227 16.12 -3.67 6.37
CA LEU A 227 16.30 -4.47 7.57
C LEU A 227 14.96 -4.79 8.26
N ARG A 228 13.83 -4.81 7.55
CA ARG A 228 12.57 -5.33 8.12
C ARG A 228 12.68 -6.79 8.60
N PRO A 229 11.89 -7.19 9.61
CA PRO A 229 11.84 -8.58 10.07
C PRO A 229 11.07 -9.47 9.10
N GLY A 230 11.65 -10.63 8.78
CA GLY A 230 11.04 -11.69 7.95
C GLY A 230 10.49 -12.88 8.75
N SER A 231 10.54 -12.79 10.08
CA SER A 231 9.89 -13.71 10.99
C SER A 231 9.52 -12.99 12.27
N LEU A 232 8.55 -13.54 13.00
CA LEU A 232 8.16 -13.03 14.32
C LEU A 232 9.35 -12.96 15.31
N ALA A 233 10.33 -13.84 15.17
CA ALA A 233 11.50 -13.89 16.04
C ALA A 233 12.46 -12.70 15.85
N ASP A 234 12.46 -12.11 14.65
CA ASP A 234 13.33 -10.99 14.28
C ASP A 234 12.65 -9.63 14.51
N ALA A 235 11.38 -9.63 14.91
CA ALA A 235 10.57 -8.44 15.10
C ALA A 235 11.13 -7.50 16.18
N ASN A 236 11.20 -6.21 15.87
CA ASN A 236 11.61 -5.13 16.77
C ASN A 236 13.05 -5.26 17.26
N ASP A 237 13.91 -5.94 16.50
CA ASP A 237 15.30 -6.08 16.84
C ASP A 237 16.10 -4.77 16.60
N ARG A 238 17.39 -4.83 16.95
CA ARG A 238 18.28 -3.68 16.81
C ARG A 238 18.54 -3.29 15.36
N ALA A 239 18.58 -4.26 14.43
CA ALA A 239 18.82 -3.97 13.01
C ALA A 239 17.67 -3.17 12.41
N GLN A 240 16.43 -3.55 12.71
CA GLN A 240 15.23 -2.85 12.23
C GLN A 240 15.20 -1.40 12.72
N PHE A 241 15.39 -1.17 14.02
CA PHE A 241 15.30 0.20 14.55
C PHE A 241 16.51 1.07 14.22
N ALA A 242 17.71 0.48 14.05
CA ALA A 242 18.87 1.24 13.56
C ALA A 242 18.62 1.80 12.16
N GLU A 243 18.01 1.03 11.27
CA GLU A 243 17.61 1.55 9.95
C GLU A 243 16.57 2.65 10.08
N LEU A 244 15.53 2.46 10.91
CA LEU A 244 14.47 3.47 11.11
C LEU A 244 15.04 4.83 11.59
N GLU A 245 16.04 4.82 12.47
CA GLU A 245 16.76 6.03 12.88
C GLU A 245 17.39 6.76 11.69
N THR A 246 18.07 6.03 10.80
CA THR A 246 18.62 6.60 9.56
C THR A 246 17.53 7.11 8.63
N LEU A 247 16.39 6.43 8.51
CA LEU A 247 15.27 6.90 7.69
C LEU A 247 14.68 8.21 8.21
N GLY A 248 14.65 8.42 9.53
CA GLY A 248 14.29 9.69 10.14
C GLY A 248 15.25 10.82 9.75
N GLU A 249 16.56 10.57 9.81
CA GLU A 249 17.58 11.54 9.36
C GLU A 249 17.36 11.91 7.88
N LEU A 250 17.24 10.90 7.00
CA LEU A 250 17.08 11.10 5.56
C LEU A 250 15.78 11.80 5.20
N THR A 251 14.71 11.60 5.97
CA THR A 251 13.46 12.37 5.85
C THR A 251 13.70 13.86 6.03
N THR A 252 14.42 14.28 7.07
CA THR A 252 14.70 15.70 7.28
C THR A 252 15.55 16.31 6.17
N ARG A 253 16.53 15.55 5.66
CA ARG A 253 17.36 15.96 4.51
C ARG A 253 16.53 16.14 3.24
N ALA A 254 15.62 15.21 2.96
CA ALA A 254 14.71 15.31 1.83
C ALA A 254 13.75 16.50 1.96
N TRP A 255 13.18 16.72 3.15
CA TRP A 255 12.29 17.86 3.41
C TRP A 255 12.99 19.22 3.36
N ALA A 256 14.27 19.30 3.72
CA ALA A 256 15.08 20.51 3.53
C ALA A 256 15.19 20.89 2.04
N GLN A 257 15.02 19.91 1.14
CA GLN A 257 15.00 20.06 -0.30
C GLN A 257 13.58 19.93 -0.89
N ASP A 258 12.53 20.12 -0.09
CA ASP A 258 11.13 20.07 -0.53
C ASP A 258 10.73 18.77 -1.26
N VAL A 259 11.41 17.65 -0.99
CA VAL A 259 11.05 16.35 -1.55
C VAL A 259 9.99 15.68 -0.68
N GLN A 260 9.00 15.05 -1.32
CA GLN A 260 7.95 14.28 -0.64
C GLN A 260 8.52 12.92 -0.19
N VAL A 261 8.17 12.49 1.02
CA VAL A 261 8.71 11.27 1.63
C VAL A 261 7.61 10.47 2.31
N MET A 262 7.66 9.14 2.17
CA MET A 262 7.01 8.18 3.07
C MET A 262 8.05 7.16 3.56
N ILE A 263 7.78 6.54 4.70
CA ILE A 263 8.65 5.55 5.34
C ILE A 263 8.08 4.16 5.13
N GLU A 264 8.88 3.22 4.63
CA GLU A 264 8.49 1.82 4.60
C GLU A 264 8.69 1.17 5.99
N GLY A 265 7.85 0.19 6.30
CA GLY A 265 7.79 -0.44 7.61
C GLY A 265 7.45 -1.93 7.57
N PRO A 266 7.58 -2.58 8.74
CA PRO A 266 7.91 -3.99 8.86
C PRO A 266 6.93 -4.98 8.24
N GLY A 267 7.48 -6.17 7.99
CA GLY A 267 6.82 -7.35 7.44
C GLY A 267 6.21 -8.28 8.48
N HIS A 268 7.01 -8.94 9.33
CA HIS A 268 6.52 -9.97 10.27
C HIS A 268 6.59 -9.48 11.71
N ILE A 269 5.45 -9.20 12.34
CA ILE A 269 5.37 -8.60 13.68
C ILE A 269 4.23 -9.25 14.48
N PRO A 270 4.51 -9.88 15.65
CA PRO A 270 3.43 -10.41 16.48
C PRO A 270 2.61 -9.26 17.10
N MET A 271 1.30 -9.46 17.26
CA MET A 271 0.33 -8.39 17.55
C MET A 271 0.73 -7.44 18.70
N GLN A 272 1.28 -7.97 19.79
CA GLN A 272 1.69 -7.19 20.96
C GLN A 272 2.83 -6.20 20.69
N LEU A 273 3.51 -6.33 19.55
CA LEU A 273 4.62 -5.47 19.13
C LEU A 273 4.24 -4.46 18.03
N ILE A 274 3.01 -4.48 17.53
CA ILE A 274 2.61 -3.61 16.41
C ILE A 274 2.58 -2.14 16.82
N GLU A 275 1.95 -1.79 17.95
CA GLU A 275 1.76 -0.40 18.34
C GLU A 275 3.08 0.35 18.54
N ILE A 276 4.09 -0.32 19.12
CA ILE A 276 5.40 0.30 19.36
C ILE A 276 6.14 0.63 18.05
N ASN A 277 5.91 -0.10 16.96
CA ASN A 277 6.47 0.23 15.65
C ASN A 277 5.94 1.57 15.15
N VAL A 278 4.62 1.77 15.22
CA VAL A 278 3.99 3.02 14.79
C VAL A 278 4.43 4.18 15.67
N ARG A 279 4.44 4.02 17.00
CA ARG A 279 4.90 5.08 17.90
C ARG A 279 6.34 5.50 17.61
N LYS A 280 7.24 4.54 17.39
CA LYS A 280 8.64 4.80 17.05
C LYS A 280 8.78 5.50 15.70
N GLU A 281 8.07 5.03 14.67
CA GLU A 281 8.11 5.69 13.36
C GLU A 281 7.63 7.13 13.44
N LYS A 282 6.48 7.39 14.07
CA LYS A 282 5.95 8.76 14.20
C LYS A 282 6.88 9.68 14.99
N GLU A 283 7.56 9.18 16.02
CA GLU A 283 8.54 9.94 16.79
C GLU A 283 9.84 10.21 16.00
N ILE A 284 10.43 9.16 15.42
CA ILE A 284 11.76 9.20 14.79
C ILE A 284 11.69 9.86 13.40
N CYS A 285 10.63 9.60 12.65
CA CYS A 285 10.44 10.05 11.28
C CYS A 285 9.49 11.25 11.17
N HIS A 286 9.26 11.96 12.29
CA HIS A 286 8.58 13.26 12.32
C HIS A 286 7.16 13.23 11.75
N GLU A 287 6.42 12.15 12.02
CA GLU A 287 5.08 11.89 11.52
C GLU A 287 4.97 11.81 9.98
N ALA A 288 6.05 11.51 9.27
CA ALA A 288 5.99 11.18 7.84
C ALA A 288 4.95 10.06 7.59
N PRO A 289 4.34 10.00 6.39
CA PRO A 289 3.42 8.91 6.07
C PRO A 289 4.10 7.54 6.18
N PHE A 290 3.42 6.59 6.82
CA PHE A 290 3.98 5.27 7.09
C PHE A 290 3.34 4.20 6.20
N TYR A 291 4.18 3.44 5.51
CA TYR A 291 3.81 2.46 4.50
C TYR A 291 4.28 1.06 4.90
N THR A 292 3.37 0.13 5.21
CA THR A 292 3.77 -1.15 5.84
C THR A 292 3.41 -2.38 5.01
N LEU A 293 4.26 -3.40 5.00
CA LEU A 293 3.97 -4.69 4.38
C LEU A 293 3.25 -5.63 5.35
N GLY A 294 1.92 -5.59 5.36
CA GLY A 294 1.11 -6.20 6.42
C GLY A 294 1.05 -5.33 7.68
N PRO A 295 1.54 -5.79 8.85
CA PRO A 295 2.44 -6.94 9.03
C PRO A 295 1.75 -8.30 9.23
N LEU A 296 2.44 -9.39 8.86
CA LEU A 296 2.07 -10.77 9.20
C LEU A 296 2.20 -11.00 10.71
N VAL A 297 1.10 -11.44 11.33
CA VAL A 297 1.06 -11.66 12.79
C VAL A 297 1.46 -13.08 13.23
N THR A 298 1.69 -13.97 12.27
CA THR A 298 2.13 -15.36 12.50
C THR A 298 2.76 -15.95 11.24
N ASP A 299 3.76 -16.82 11.41
CA ASP A 299 4.56 -17.39 10.30
C ASP A 299 4.09 -18.80 9.87
N VAL A 300 3.05 -19.34 10.51
CA VAL A 300 2.70 -20.77 10.40
C VAL A 300 1.59 -21.09 9.38
N ALA A 301 1.20 -20.12 8.55
CA ALA A 301 0.08 -20.27 7.61
C ALA A 301 0.39 -19.83 6.16
N PRO A 302 1.52 -20.26 5.55
CA PRO A 302 1.78 -20.00 4.13
C PRO A 302 0.62 -20.54 3.28
N GLY A 303 0.21 -19.78 2.27
CA GLY A 303 -1.05 -20.01 1.55
C GLY A 303 -2.23 -19.19 2.07
N TYR A 304 -2.09 -18.59 3.26
CA TYR A 304 -3.12 -17.76 3.90
C TYR A 304 -2.56 -16.43 4.42
N ASP A 305 -1.40 -15.99 3.90
CA ASP A 305 -0.72 -14.82 4.44
C ASP A 305 -1.44 -13.50 4.20
N HIS A 306 -2.31 -13.42 3.17
CA HIS A 306 -3.30 -12.35 3.05
C HIS A 306 -4.20 -12.19 4.31
N ILE A 307 -4.50 -13.28 5.02
CA ILE A 307 -5.27 -13.27 6.27
C ILE A 307 -4.38 -12.93 7.47
N THR A 308 -3.22 -13.61 7.59
CA THR A 308 -2.29 -13.37 8.71
C THR A 308 -1.85 -11.91 8.73
N SER A 309 -1.61 -11.33 7.57
CA SER A 309 -1.24 -9.93 7.42
C SER A 309 -2.41 -8.96 7.52
N ALA A 310 -3.62 -9.29 7.05
CA ALA A 310 -4.77 -8.39 7.19
C ALA A 310 -5.09 -8.08 8.66
N ILE A 311 -4.85 -9.02 9.58
CA ILE A 311 -4.97 -8.79 11.02
C ILE A 311 -4.00 -7.69 11.47
N GLY A 312 -2.72 -7.82 11.12
CA GLY A 312 -1.71 -6.83 11.49
C GLY A 312 -1.90 -5.50 10.76
N ALA A 313 -2.29 -5.54 9.49
CA ALA A 313 -2.56 -4.38 8.65
C ALA A 313 -3.72 -3.53 9.21
N ALA A 314 -4.80 -4.16 9.69
CA ALA A 314 -5.90 -3.47 10.34
C ALA A 314 -5.45 -2.82 11.66
N MET A 315 -4.62 -3.50 12.45
CA MET A 315 -4.09 -2.97 13.71
C MET A 315 -3.10 -1.81 13.49
N ILE A 316 -2.13 -1.98 12.59
CA ILE A 316 -1.10 -0.98 12.31
C ILE A 316 -1.71 0.24 11.61
N GLY A 317 -2.67 -0.01 10.71
CA GLY A 317 -3.55 0.99 10.13
C GLY A 317 -4.26 1.74 11.25
N TRP A 318 -4.97 1.07 12.15
CA TRP A 318 -5.65 1.75 13.26
C TRP A 318 -4.70 2.65 14.07
N TYR A 319 -3.51 2.15 14.43
CA TYR A 319 -2.55 2.89 15.25
C TYR A 319 -1.90 4.08 14.57
N GLY A 320 -1.76 4.09 13.23
CA GLY A 320 -1.14 5.25 12.56
C GLY A 320 -0.49 5.02 11.20
N ALA A 321 -0.51 3.80 10.64
CA ALA A 321 -0.03 3.58 9.27
C ALA A 321 -0.97 4.19 8.23
N ASP A 322 -0.40 4.79 7.18
CA ASP A 322 -1.12 5.63 6.23
C ASP A 322 -1.36 4.90 4.90
N MET A 323 -0.47 3.97 4.54
CA MET A 323 -0.63 3.05 3.42
C MET A 323 -0.26 1.62 3.81
N LEU A 324 -0.99 0.64 3.29
CA LEU A 324 -0.80 -0.77 3.57
C LEU A 324 -0.45 -1.50 2.28
N CYS A 325 0.78 -2.01 2.18
CA CYS A 325 1.15 -2.90 1.07
C CYS A 325 0.46 -4.22 1.29
N TYR A 326 -0.31 -4.65 0.29
CA TYR A 326 -1.01 -5.91 0.38
C TYR A 326 -0.04 -7.09 0.49
N VAL A 327 -0.60 -8.21 0.91
CA VAL A 327 0.06 -9.51 0.88
C VAL A 327 -0.93 -10.47 0.25
N THR A 328 -0.49 -11.22 -0.74
CA THR A 328 -1.37 -12.18 -1.43
C THR A 328 -1.35 -13.52 -0.71
N ARG A 329 -2.30 -14.40 -1.03
CA ARG A 329 -2.23 -15.79 -0.55
C ARG A 329 -0.99 -16.56 -1.05
N LYS A 330 -0.34 -16.08 -2.11
CA LYS A 330 0.87 -16.67 -2.70
C LYS A 330 2.16 -16.12 -2.10
N GLU A 331 2.09 -15.21 -1.13
CA GLU A 331 3.27 -14.80 -0.38
C GLU A 331 4.04 -16.03 0.14
N HIS A 332 5.37 -15.97 0.06
CA HIS A 332 6.28 -17.08 0.37
C HIS A 332 6.17 -18.32 -0.54
N LEU A 333 5.31 -18.31 -1.57
CA LEU A 333 5.03 -19.49 -2.40
C LEU A 333 5.21 -19.25 -3.90
N GLY A 334 4.93 -18.05 -4.41
CA GLY A 334 5.11 -17.75 -5.84
C GLY A 334 4.53 -16.42 -6.29
N LEU A 335 4.48 -16.19 -7.60
CA LEU A 335 3.95 -14.96 -8.19
C LEU A 335 2.41 -14.97 -8.27
N PRO A 336 1.74 -13.89 -7.85
CA PRO A 336 0.28 -13.80 -7.93
C PRO A 336 -0.23 -13.63 -9.36
N ASN A 337 -1.28 -14.36 -9.71
CA ASN A 337 -2.13 -14.12 -10.87
C ASN A 337 -3.24 -13.10 -10.52
N ALA A 338 -4.09 -12.78 -11.49
CA ALA A 338 -5.15 -11.77 -11.34
C ALA A 338 -6.20 -12.09 -10.25
N GLU A 339 -6.47 -13.37 -9.96
CA GLU A 339 -7.38 -13.76 -8.87
C GLU A 339 -6.70 -13.62 -7.50
N GLU A 340 -5.41 -13.96 -7.40
CA GLU A 340 -4.65 -13.72 -6.17
C GLU A 340 -4.47 -12.22 -5.89
N VAL A 341 -4.35 -11.39 -6.93
CA VAL A 341 -4.38 -9.93 -6.81
C VAL A 341 -5.72 -9.46 -6.26
N ARG A 342 -6.85 -9.94 -6.81
CA ARG A 342 -8.20 -9.63 -6.32
C ARG A 342 -8.35 -9.97 -4.84
N GLU A 343 -7.99 -11.19 -4.44
CA GLU A 343 -8.13 -11.64 -3.05
C GLU A 343 -7.27 -10.80 -2.08
N GLY A 344 -6.02 -10.50 -2.46
CA GLY A 344 -5.15 -9.63 -1.68
C GLY A 344 -5.71 -8.21 -1.54
N VAL A 345 -6.21 -7.62 -2.63
CA VAL A 345 -6.79 -6.28 -2.62
C VAL A 345 -8.03 -6.23 -1.73
N ILE A 346 -8.94 -7.19 -1.86
CA ILE A 346 -10.14 -7.24 -1.01
C ILE A 346 -9.77 -7.40 0.47
N ALA A 347 -8.82 -8.28 0.81
CA ALA A 347 -8.36 -8.43 2.19
C ALA A 347 -7.83 -7.11 2.78
N TYR A 348 -7.09 -6.34 1.98
CA TYR A 348 -6.52 -5.08 2.43
C TYR A 348 -7.50 -3.91 2.40
N LYS A 349 -8.49 -3.89 1.50
CA LYS A 349 -9.61 -2.93 1.61
C LYS A 349 -10.42 -3.15 2.88
N ILE A 350 -10.63 -4.41 3.28
CA ILE A 350 -11.25 -4.73 4.56
C ILE A 350 -10.39 -4.19 5.71
N ALA A 351 -9.08 -4.44 5.70
CA ALA A 351 -8.16 -3.98 6.74
C ALA A 351 -8.11 -2.44 6.85
N ALA A 352 -7.97 -1.74 5.72
CA ALA A 352 -7.95 -0.28 5.65
C ALA A 352 -9.28 0.33 6.12
N HIS A 353 -10.42 -0.22 5.67
CA HIS A 353 -11.74 0.23 6.11
C HIS A 353 -11.96 0.02 7.61
N ALA A 354 -11.57 -1.14 8.14
CA ALA A 354 -11.63 -1.42 9.58
C ALA A 354 -10.76 -0.45 10.38
N ALA A 355 -9.58 -0.11 9.88
CA ALA A 355 -8.70 0.90 10.47
C ALA A 355 -9.35 2.30 10.46
N ASP A 356 -10.00 2.70 9.38
CA ASP A 356 -10.69 3.99 9.29
C ASP A 356 -11.90 4.07 10.24
N ILE A 357 -12.65 2.98 10.43
CA ILE A 357 -13.68 2.88 11.47
C ILE A 357 -13.06 3.06 12.86
N ALA A 358 -11.98 2.35 13.16
CA ALA A 358 -11.31 2.39 14.46
C ALA A 358 -10.67 3.76 14.76
N ARG A 359 -10.26 4.49 13.71
CA ARG A 359 -9.79 5.89 13.77
C ARG A 359 -10.94 6.89 13.89
N GLY A 360 -12.19 6.47 13.79
CA GLY A 360 -13.37 7.33 13.89
C GLY A 360 -13.51 8.30 12.72
N ARG A 361 -13.09 7.90 11.52
CA ARG A 361 -13.24 8.74 10.31
C ARG A 361 -14.71 9.05 10.03
N ALA A 362 -14.97 10.31 9.68
CA ALA A 362 -16.31 10.75 9.30
C ALA A 362 -16.80 9.95 8.09
N GLY A 363 -18.04 9.44 8.16
CA GLY A 363 -18.67 8.65 7.09
C GLY A 363 -18.15 7.22 6.91
N ALA A 364 -17.10 6.79 7.63
CA ALA A 364 -16.54 5.45 7.43
C ALA A 364 -17.53 4.31 7.73
N ARG A 365 -18.49 4.51 8.65
CA ARG A 365 -19.53 3.52 8.95
C ARG A 365 -20.77 3.62 8.05
N ASP A 366 -20.89 4.64 7.21
CA ASP A 366 -22.12 4.87 6.44
C ASP A 366 -22.41 3.68 5.51
N ARG A 367 -21.37 3.11 4.91
CA ARG A 367 -21.46 1.91 4.07
C ARG A 367 -21.85 0.67 4.88
N ASP A 368 -21.24 0.46 6.06
CA ASP A 368 -21.55 -0.66 6.96
C ASP A 368 -23.00 -0.62 7.41
N ASP A 369 -23.47 0.55 7.82
CA ASP A 369 -24.83 0.75 8.31
C ASP A 369 -25.84 0.61 7.17
N ALA A 370 -25.55 1.16 5.97
CA ALA A 370 -26.39 0.96 4.78
C ALA A 370 -26.49 -0.52 4.38
N LEU A 371 -25.36 -1.23 4.32
CA LEU A 371 -25.33 -2.65 4.01
C LEU A 371 -26.10 -3.47 5.07
N SER A 372 -25.93 -3.12 6.34
CA SER A 372 -26.64 -3.78 7.45
C SER A 372 -28.15 -3.52 7.41
N ARG A 373 -28.58 -2.31 7.02
CA ARG A 373 -30.00 -2.01 6.79
C ARG A 373 -30.55 -2.80 5.61
N ALA A 374 -29.85 -2.86 4.48
CA ALA A 374 -30.25 -3.68 3.33
C ALA A 374 -30.36 -5.17 3.73
N ARG A 375 -29.38 -5.68 4.49
CA ARG A 375 -29.37 -7.06 5.02
C ARG A 375 -30.59 -7.35 5.89
N PHE A 376 -30.89 -6.47 6.85
CA PHE A 376 -32.05 -6.64 7.73
C PHE A 376 -33.39 -6.46 6.98
N ALA A 377 -33.38 -5.63 5.93
CA ALA A 377 -34.51 -5.45 5.04
C ALA A 377 -34.74 -6.65 4.08
N PHE A 378 -33.76 -7.56 3.98
CA PHE A 378 -33.69 -8.61 2.97
C PHE A 378 -33.65 -8.10 1.52
N ASP A 379 -33.11 -6.89 1.33
CA ASP A 379 -32.75 -6.39 0.01
C ASP A 379 -31.39 -6.97 -0.38
N TRP A 380 -31.42 -8.20 -0.90
CA TRP A 380 -30.21 -8.92 -1.29
C TRP A 380 -29.42 -8.19 -2.37
N ASN A 381 -30.13 -7.60 -3.34
CA ASN A 381 -29.48 -6.91 -4.45
C ASN A 381 -28.74 -5.66 -3.97
N GLU A 382 -29.35 -4.89 -3.06
CA GLU A 382 -28.68 -3.74 -2.45
C GLU A 382 -27.53 -4.17 -1.53
N GLN A 383 -27.70 -5.24 -0.75
CA GLN A 383 -26.62 -5.81 0.05
C GLN A 383 -25.41 -6.21 -0.81
N PHE A 384 -25.64 -6.84 -1.97
CA PHE A 384 -24.56 -7.19 -2.89
C PHE A 384 -23.91 -5.94 -3.48
N ARG A 385 -24.69 -4.97 -3.94
CA ARG A 385 -24.19 -3.72 -4.52
C ARG A 385 -23.28 -2.96 -3.55
N LEU A 386 -23.61 -2.98 -2.26
CA LEU A 386 -22.85 -2.33 -1.20
C LEU A 386 -21.64 -3.14 -0.73
N ALA A 387 -21.51 -4.43 -1.07
CA ALA A 387 -20.34 -5.23 -0.70
C ALA A 387 -19.05 -4.74 -1.38
N LEU A 388 -17.89 -4.98 -0.75
CA LEU A 388 -16.58 -4.64 -1.36
C LEU A 388 -16.33 -5.41 -2.66
N ASP A 389 -16.86 -6.63 -2.74
CA ASP A 389 -16.88 -7.45 -3.94
C ASP A 389 -18.31 -7.92 -4.23
N PRO A 390 -19.11 -7.13 -4.98
CA PRO A 390 -20.49 -7.46 -5.29
C PRO A 390 -20.65 -8.79 -6.03
N ALA A 391 -19.69 -9.12 -6.91
CA ALA A 391 -19.72 -10.34 -7.69
C ALA A 391 -19.56 -11.57 -6.81
N ARG A 392 -18.55 -11.59 -5.92
CA ARG A 392 -18.32 -12.70 -4.98
C ARG A 392 -19.46 -12.83 -3.98
N ALA A 393 -20.01 -11.72 -3.49
CA ALA A 393 -21.16 -11.77 -2.56
C ALA A 393 -22.39 -12.43 -3.18
N ARG A 394 -22.68 -12.13 -4.45
CA ARG A 394 -23.77 -12.76 -5.22
C ARG A 394 -23.47 -14.22 -5.52
N GLU A 395 -22.27 -14.53 -6.00
CA GLU A 395 -21.79 -15.88 -6.32
C GLU A 395 -22.03 -16.83 -5.13
N LEU A 396 -21.53 -16.48 -3.93
CA LEU A 396 -21.65 -17.30 -2.73
C LEU A 396 -23.09 -17.48 -2.24
N HIS A 397 -23.96 -16.49 -2.43
CA HIS A 397 -25.39 -16.65 -2.14
C HIS A 397 -26.03 -17.64 -3.12
N ASP A 398 -25.71 -17.50 -4.41
CA ASP A 398 -26.35 -18.22 -5.50
C ASP A 398 -25.89 -19.68 -5.62
N GLU A 399 -24.76 -20.05 -5.02
CA GLU A 399 -24.35 -21.45 -4.86
C GLU A 399 -25.44 -22.32 -4.21
N SER A 400 -26.21 -21.75 -3.28
CA SER A 400 -27.31 -22.45 -2.60
C SER A 400 -28.70 -21.99 -3.04
N LEU A 401 -28.86 -20.71 -3.39
CA LEU A 401 -30.15 -20.09 -3.70
C LEU A 401 -30.11 -19.32 -5.04
N PRO A 402 -29.89 -20.00 -6.19
CA PRO A 402 -29.59 -19.34 -7.47
C PRO A 402 -30.80 -18.64 -8.11
N ALA A 403 -32.03 -19.08 -7.81
CA ALA A 403 -33.21 -18.55 -8.48
C ALA A 403 -33.51 -17.10 -8.07
N GLU A 404 -33.91 -16.27 -9.03
CA GLU A 404 -34.06 -14.81 -8.82
C GLU A 404 -35.06 -14.45 -7.72
N TYR A 405 -36.10 -15.25 -7.52
CA TYR A 405 -37.08 -15.01 -6.46
C TYR A 405 -36.46 -15.07 -5.06
N PHE A 406 -35.33 -15.78 -4.86
CA PHE A 406 -34.62 -15.81 -3.59
C PHE A 406 -33.97 -14.47 -3.23
N LYS A 407 -33.82 -13.53 -4.19
CA LYS A 407 -33.33 -12.17 -3.90
C LYS A 407 -34.37 -11.30 -3.18
N SER A 408 -35.57 -11.82 -2.99
CA SER A 408 -36.62 -11.23 -2.16
C SER A 408 -36.96 -12.09 -0.94
N ALA A 409 -36.24 -13.20 -0.71
CA ALA A 409 -36.51 -14.11 0.38
C ALA A 409 -36.07 -13.51 1.72
N GLU A 410 -36.94 -13.56 2.73
CA GLU A 410 -36.62 -13.17 4.11
C GLU A 410 -35.77 -14.24 4.85
N PHE A 411 -34.84 -14.90 4.15
CA PHE A 411 -33.91 -15.90 4.71
C PHE A 411 -32.77 -16.20 3.73
N CYS A 412 -31.73 -16.89 4.22
CA CYS A 412 -30.69 -17.52 3.39
C CYS A 412 -30.58 -19.03 3.68
N ALA A 413 -29.71 -19.72 2.95
CA ALA A 413 -29.49 -21.16 3.09
C ALA A 413 -29.01 -21.58 4.50
N MET A 414 -28.35 -20.69 5.25
CA MET A 414 -27.83 -21.00 6.59
C MET A 414 -28.95 -21.35 7.59
N CYS A 415 -30.03 -20.57 7.64
CA CYS A 415 -31.12 -20.76 8.61
C CYS A 415 -32.40 -21.31 7.97
N GLY A 416 -32.53 -21.16 6.65
CA GLY A 416 -33.77 -21.44 5.94
C GLY A 416 -34.94 -20.55 6.38
N PRO A 417 -36.14 -20.78 5.82
CA PRO A 417 -37.29 -19.90 6.00
C PRO A 417 -37.84 -19.84 7.43
N LYS A 418 -37.64 -20.88 8.23
CA LYS A 418 -38.28 -21.00 9.56
C LYS A 418 -37.47 -20.37 10.69
N PHE A 419 -36.15 -20.34 10.56
CA PHE A 419 -35.25 -20.04 11.68
C PHE A 419 -34.38 -18.80 11.46
N CYS A 420 -34.63 -18.03 10.38
CA CYS A 420 -33.92 -16.78 10.17
C CYS A 420 -34.23 -15.78 11.30
N SER A 421 -33.20 -15.38 12.05
CA SER A 421 -33.33 -14.48 13.20
C SER A 421 -33.86 -13.09 12.83
N MET A 422 -33.43 -12.54 11.69
CA MET A 422 -33.89 -11.24 11.21
C MET A 422 -35.37 -11.27 10.80
N HIS A 423 -35.82 -12.36 10.18
CA HIS A 423 -37.23 -12.56 9.85
C HIS A 423 -38.08 -12.68 11.11
N ILE A 424 -37.65 -13.48 12.09
CA ILE A 424 -38.32 -13.61 13.39
C ILE A 424 -38.42 -12.24 14.08
N THR A 425 -37.36 -11.43 14.03
CA THR A 425 -37.37 -10.07 14.60
C THR A 425 -38.42 -9.18 13.92
N ARG A 426 -38.52 -9.20 12.58
CA ARG A 426 -39.56 -8.47 11.84
C ARG A 426 -40.96 -8.95 12.19
N GLU A 427 -41.17 -10.25 12.37
CA GLU A 427 -42.44 -10.81 12.86
C GLU A 427 -42.79 -10.32 14.27
N ILE A 428 -41.82 -10.22 15.17
CA ILE A 428 -42.01 -9.63 16.50
C ILE A 428 -42.44 -8.16 16.36
N THR A 429 -41.72 -7.36 15.57
CA THR A 429 -42.06 -5.94 15.31
C THR A 429 -43.48 -5.79 14.76
N ARG A 430 -43.86 -6.62 13.77
CA ARG A 430 -45.23 -6.67 13.21
C ARG A 430 -46.27 -6.98 14.28
N LYS A 431 -46.00 -7.96 15.17
CA LYS A 431 -46.91 -8.34 16.27
C LYS A 431 -47.03 -7.28 17.36
N LEU A 432 -45.99 -6.47 17.58
CA LEU A 432 -46.02 -5.35 18.52
C LEU A 432 -46.70 -4.10 17.95
N GLY A 433 -47.07 -4.10 16.66
CA GLY A 433 -47.68 -2.94 15.99
C GLY A 433 -46.68 -1.83 15.66
N GLU A 434 -45.39 -2.13 15.71
CA GLU A 434 -44.32 -1.20 15.36
C GLU A 434 -44.06 -1.22 13.85
N ALA A 435 -43.61 -0.08 13.31
CA ALA A 435 -43.19 -0.01 11.91
C ALA A 435 -41.88 -0.78 11.71
N VAL A 436 -41.85 -1.71 10.75
CA VAL A 436 -40.59 -2.31 10.30
C VAL A 436 -39.80 -1.22 9.58
N ALA A 437 -38.57 -0.96 10.04
CA ALA A 437 -37.71 0.06 9.45
C ALA A 437 -37.57 -0.18 7.92
N PRO A 438 -37.81 0.84 7.08
CA PRO A 438 -37.61 0.72 5.64
C PRO A 438 -36.12 0.55 5.31
N ALA A 439 -35.83 0.03 4.12
CA ALA A 439 -34.48 -0.28 3.63
C ALA A 439 -33.59 0.96 3.31
N GLY A 440 -33.87 2.12 3.92
CA GLY A 440 -33.34 3.43 3.55
C GLY A 440 -31.81 3.55 3.54
#